data_AF-A0A7W5B0Z3-F1
#
_entry.id   AF-A0A7W5B0Z3-F1
#
_cell.length_a   1.000
_cell.length_b   1.000
_cell.length_c   1.000
_cell.angle_alpha   90.00
_cell.angle_beta   90.00
_cell.angle_gamma   90.00
#
_symmetry.space_group_name_H-M   'P 1'
#
loop_
_entity.id
_entity.type
_entity.pdbx_description
1 polymer ?
#
loop_
_entity_poly.entity_id
_entity_poly.type
_entity_poly.pdbx_seq_one_letter_code
_entity_poly.pdbx_strand_id
1 'polypeptide(L)'
;MVSPNPHYNPIFCWNNEWIKSYESPWGIIEKFKYANSVRFADLQRYFGTKAIKGLKQSTSSKKYCELISLGGLDNTIVKSAFGFDLKELNQNNLKTMTKAFSSTPNEYVRERLTWCPVCIKSGYHSILHQFKLIHKCPFHNVTLDFQCKECNQDYPYSLNDSFFSEPFQCRCGAKLISEYEVNYFSMWSSFKPELTCHIVQKWLSYYEQDIKEEMIFFRETDIEKYPDALEHIVSALFPDHIPTNKLIHSVVCSSSNIKKHGNYLDQYNKILDSSALKYSRFMLKMNEAIYSSTVGTFNSITRQIKSKVLCTHRKCIKRTKSGDLSCPYAFAYVHWRKFIEDFEVSWYVENRNFVAKKPQLEKVIWTISRTDSSAIDDVLDQIERKNKGGIFNSLTTTGWIVNKVIAQLLLNHFYNWLQYATKNVEKREVLVMRNKYHDLPFFFIKIPEGEQGVLEFHIWNKPKPHTSAILSKLNCPNKNRKSFINVV
;
A
#
# COMPACT_ATOMS: atom_id res chain seq x y z
N MET A 1 -19.31 -23.02 -41.23
CA MET A 1 -18.26 -22.98 -40.20
C MET A 1 -17.10 -23.82 -40.69
N VAL A 2 -16.01 -23.20 -41.13
CA VAL A 2 -14.82 -23.91 -41.62
C VAL A 2 -13.91 -24.14 -40.41
N SER A 3 -13.65 -25.41 -40.07
CA SER A 3 -12.62 -25.76 -39.08
C SER A 3 -11.28 -25.19 -39.52
N PRO A 4 -10.47 -24.59 -38.61
CA PRO A 4 -9.15 -24.11 -38.98
C PRO A 4 -8.27 -25.29 -39.40
N ASN A 5 -7.69 -25.20 -40.58
CA ASN A 5 -6.72 -26.15 -41.11
C ASN A 5 -5.47 -26.15 -40.19
N PRO A 6 -5.08 -27.28 -39.57
CA PRO A 6 -4.02 -27.34 -38.55
C PRO A 6 -2.59 -27.11 -39.08
N HIS A 7 -2.43 -26.83 -40.38
CA HIS A 7 -1.12 -26.68 -41.05
C HIS A 7 -0.77 -25.26 -41.49
N TYR A 8 -1.59 -24.25 -41.20
CA TYR A 8 -1.26 -22.85 -41.47
C TYR A 8 -0.77 -22.16 -40.20
N ASN A 9 0.53 -21.84 -40.12
CA ASN A 9 0.99 -20.83 -39.17
C ASN A 9 0.48 -19.47 -39.67
N PRO A 10 -0.42 -18.79 -38.93
CA PRO A 10 -0.88 -17.47 -39.33
C PRO A 10 0.32 -16.51 -39.39
N ILE A 11 0.50 -15.85 -40.53
CA ILE A 11 1.48 -14.77 -40.68
C ILE A 11 0.82 -13.52 -40.09
N PHE A 12 1.34 -13.04 -38.96
CA PHE A 12 0.88 -11.81 -38.34
C PHE A 12 1.68 -10.61 -38.86
N CYS A 13 1.04 -9.45 -38.99
CA CYS A 13 1.74 -8.18 -39.20
C CYS A 13 2.34 -7.74 -37.86
N TRP A 14 3.64 -7.94 -37.70
CA TRP A 14 4.35 -7.63 -36.47
C TRP A 14 5.81 -7.26 -36.72
N ASN A 15 6.32 -6.28 -35.98
CA ASN A 15 7.75 -5.93 -35.95
C ASN A 15 8.19 -5.67 -34.50
N ASN A 16 9.26 -6.36 -34.08
CA ASN A 16 9.82 -6.24 -32.73
C ASN A 16 10.41 -4.86 -32.42
N GLU A 17 10.82 -4.11 -33.44
CA GLU A 17 11.29 -2.73 -33.28
C GLU A 17 10.20 -1.79 -32.77
N TRP A 18 8.93 -2.17 -32.88
CA TRP A 18 7.83 -1.37 -32.34
C TRP A 18 7.82 -1.34 -30.81
N ILE A 19 8.47 -2.30 -30.15
CA ILE A 19 8.54 -2.37 -28.69
C ILE A 19 9.67 -1.49 -28.20
N LYS A 20 9.34 -0.63 -27.23
CA LYS A 20 10.32 0.27 -26.61
C LYS A 20 10.56 -0.08 -25.15
N SER A 21 11.62 0.51 -24.60
CA SER A 21 11.97 0.38 -23.19
C SER A 21 10.78 0.67 -22.30
N TYR A 22 10.58 -0.16 -21.28
CA TYR A 22 9.48 -0.07 -20.32
C TYR A 22 8.08 -0.12 -20.94
N GLU A 23 7.89 -0.63 -22.16
CA GLU A 23 6.55 -0.75 -22.73
C GLU A 23 5.72 -1.80 -21.99
N SER A 24 4.46 -1.47 -21.69
CA SER A 24 3.58 -2.39 -20.97
C SER A 24 2.98 -3.44 -21.92
N PRO A 25 2.53 -4.58 -21.38
CA PRO A 25 1.77 -5.55 -22.16
C PRO A 25 0.52 -4.97 -22.81
N TRP A 26 -0.16 -4.01 -22.16
CA TRP A 26 -1.29 -3.32 -22.76
C TRP A 26 -0.90 -2.60 -24.06
N GLY A 27 0.16 -1.80 -24.05
CA GLY A 27 0.62 -1.06 -25.22
C GLY A 27 1.03 -2.00 -26.37
N ILE A 28 1.78 -3.05 -26.05
CA ILE A 28 2.21 -4.07 -27.00
C ILE A 28 1.00 -4.75 -27.65
N ILE A 29 0.01 -5.15 -26.86
CA ILE A 29 -1.18 -5.86 -27.34
C ILE A 29 -2.07 -4.93 -28.17
N GLU A 30 -2.25 -3.67 -27.79
CA GLU A 30 -3.02 -2.72 -28.59
C GLU A 30 -2.34 -2.40 -29.93
N LYS A 31 -1.00 -2.31 -29.98
CA LYS A 31 -0.26 -2.23 -31.25
C LYS A 31 -0.48 -3.46 -32.13
N PHE A 32 -0.45 -4.66 -31.54
CA PHE A 32 -0.71 -5.89 -32.27
C PHE A 32 -2.13 -5.91 -32.84
N LYS A 33 -3.13 -5.54 -32.02
CA LYS A 33 -4.54 -5.43 -32.45
C LYS A 33 -4.68 -4.45 -33.61
N TYR A 34 -4.04 -3.28 -33.50
CA TYR A 34 -4.03 -2.26 -34.54
C TYR A 34 -3.43 -2.79 -35.85
N ALA A 35 -2.24 -3.41 -35.80
CA ALA A 35 -1.54 -3.90 -36.97
C ALA A 35 -2.28 -5.02 -37.72
N ASN A 36 -3.07 -5.82 -37.00
CA ASN A 36 -3.75 -7.00 -37.56
C ASN A 36 -5.26 -6.79 -37.71
N SER A 37 -5.80 -5.61 -37.33
CA SER A 37 -7.25 -5.34 -37.30
C SER A 37 -8.04 -6.41 -36.54
N VAL A 38 -7.52 -6.83 -35.39
CA VAL A 38 -8.11 -7.89 -34.55
C VAL A 38 -8.63 -7.36 -33.22
N ARG A 39 -9.57 -8.09 -32.63
CA ARG A 39 -10.17 -7.80 -31.33
C ARG A 39 -9.62 -8.71 -30.24
N PHE A 40 -9.94 -8.43 -28.98
CA PHE A 40 -9.50 -9.30 -27.88
C PHE A 40 -10.03 -10.73 -28.02
N ALA A 41 -11.25 -10.90 -28.54
CA ALA A 41 -11.80 -12.23 -28.82
C ALA A 41 -10.91 -13.07 -29.75
N ASP A 42 -10.27 -12.44 -30.73
CA ASP A 42 -9.33 -13.11 -31.63
C ASP A 42 -8.04 -13.47 -30.91
N LEU A 43 -7.52 -12.55 -30.08
CA LEU A 43 -6.34 -12.83 -29.24
C LEU A 43 -6.57 -14.04 -28.34
N GLN A 44 -7.73 -14.14 -27.70
CA GLN A 44 -8.07 -15.31 -26.88
C GLN A 44 -8.14 -16.59 -27.71
N ARG A 45 -8.68 -16.52 -28.94
CA ARG A 45 -8.78 -17.68 -29.84
C ARG A 45 -7.42 -18.18 -30.29
N TYR A 46 -6.47 -17.29 -30.59
CA TYR A 46 -5.15 -17.65 -31.10
C TYR A 46 -4.15 -17.90 -29.96
N PHE A 47 -4.01 -16.94 -29.06
CA PHE A 47 -3.01 -16.91 -28.00
C PHE A 47 -3.51 -17.39 -26.64
N GLY A 48 -4.80 -17.70 -26.47
CA GLY A 48 -5.33 -18.16 -25.19
C GLY A 48 -4.75 -19.51 -24.75
N THR A 49 -4.71 -19.75 -23.45
CA THR A 49 -4.43 -21.09 -22.91
C THR A 49 -5.53 -22.09 -23.28
N LYS A 50 -5.24 -23.40 -23.18
CA LYS A 50 -6.24 -24.46 -23.40
C LYS A 50 -7.52 -24.24 -22.57
N ALA A 51 -7.37 -23.76 -21.33
CA ALA A 51 -8.49 -23.47 -20.45
C ALA A 51 -9.42 -22.38 -21.02
N ILE A 52 -8.88 -21.35 -21.66
CA ILE A 52 -9.67 -20.26 -22.25
C ILE A 52 -10.31 -20.66 -23.57
N LYS A 53 -9.57 -21.41 -24.41
CA LYS A 53 -10.10 -21.89 -25.69
C LYS A 53 -11.33 -22.79 -25.53
N GLY A 54 -11.51 -23.41 -24.37
CA GLY A 54 -12.68 -24.22 -24.02
C GLY A 54 -13.84 -23.45 -23.36
N LEU A 55 -13.68 -22.16 -23.03
CA LEU A 55 -14.75 -21.36 -22.41
C LEU A 55 -15.62 -20.71 -23.48
N LYS A 56 -16.94 -20.59 -23.20
CA LYS A 56 -17.82 -19.74 -23.99
C LYS A 56 -17.40 -18.27 -23.80
N GLN A 57 -17.37 -17.48 -24.88
CA GLN A 57 -16.87 -16.09 -24.90
C GLN A 57 -17.45 -15.16 -23.82
N SER A 58 -18.64 -15.45 -23.28
CA SER A 58 -19.32 -14.64 -22.26
C SER A 58 -18.84 -14.84 -20.82
N THR A 59 -17.89 -15.75 -20.53
CA THR A 59 -17.47 -16.11 -19.16
C THR A 59 -15.95 -16.06 -18.94
N SER A 60 -15.26 -15.15 -19.62
CA SER A 60 -13.84 -14.90 -19.33
C SER A 60 -13.68 -14.27 -17.94
N SER A 61 -13.29 -15.08 -16.95
CA SER A 61 -13.03 -14.60 -15.58
C SER A 61 -11.96 -13.51 -15.55
N LYS A 62 -12.00 -12.61 -14.55
CA LYS A 62 -10.99 -11.55 -14.33
C LYS A 62 -9.54 -12.08 -14.42
N LYS A 63 -9.30 -13.30 -13.94
CA LYS A 63 -7.99 -13.98 -13.96
C LYS A 63 -7.40 -14.17 -15.37
N TYR A 64 -8.25 -14.31 -16.39
CA TYR A 64 -7.82 -14.57 -17.76
C TYR A 64 -7.62 -13.30 -18.60
N CYS A 65 -8.01 -12.16 -18.04
CA CYS A 65 -7.94 -10.86 -18.70
C CYS A 65 -6.89 -9.95 -18.05
N GLU A 66 -6.30 -10.33 -16.93
CA GLU A 66 -5.36 -9.48 -16.21
C GLU A 66 -4.00 -9.37 -16.92
N LEU A 67 -3.39 -8.19 -16.84
CA LEU A 67 -2.19 -7.81 -17.59
C LEU A 67 -0.90 -7.85 -16.77
N ILE A 68 -0.96 -8.31 -15.52
CA ILE A 68 0.16 -8.36 -14.59
C ILE A 68 0.88 -9.72 -14.72
N SER A 69 0.16 -10.83 -14.59
CA SER A 69 0.73 -12.18 -14.79
C SER A 69 0.54 -12.70 -16.21
N LEU A 70 -0.35 -12.08 -16.99
CA LEU A 70 -0.75 -12.51 -18.33
C LEU A 70 -1.21 -13.98 -18.31
N GLY A 71 -1.92 -14.36 -17.24
CA GLY A 71 -2.28 -15.75 -16.97
C GLY A 71 -3.19 -16.37 -18.04
N GLY A 72 -3.88 -15.53 -18.82
CA GLY A 72 -4.74 -15.98 -19.90
C GLY A 72 -4.05 -16.28 -21.22
N LEU A 73 -2.78 -15.91 -21.39
CA LEU A 73 -2.06 -16.14 -22.64
C LEU A 73 -1.15 -17.37 -22.54
N ASP A 74 -1.10 -18.17 -23.60
CA ASP A 74 -0.16 -19.26 -23.77
C ASP A 74 1.21 -18.70 -24.17
N ASN A 75 2.20 -18.86 -23.29
CA ASN A 75 3.50 -18.24 -23.47
C ASN A 75 4.24 -18.76 -24.70
N THR A 76 4.09 -20.05 -25.02
CA THR A 76 4.78 -20.66 -26.16
C THR A 76 4.23 -20.12 -27.47
N ILE A 77 2.91 -19.98 -27.56
CA ILE A 77 2.26 -19.43 -28.77
C ILE A 77 2.59 -17.94 -28.91
N VAL A 78 2.49 -17.16 -27.84
CA VAL A 78 2.86 -15.73 -27.85
C VAL A 78 4.32 -15.56 -28.25
N LYS A 79 5.25 -16.32 -27.67
CA LYS A 79 6.67 -16.23 -28.01
C LYS A 79 6.96 -16.58 -29.46
N SER A 80 6.25 -17.56 -30.02
CA SER A 80 6.36 -17.92 -31.43
C SER A 80 5.87 -16.78 -32.35
N ALA A 81 4.73 -16.16 -32.01
CA ALA A 81 4.13 -15.11 -32.84
C ALA A 81 4.84 -13.75 -32.73
N PHE A 82 5.27 -13.38 -31.53
CA PHE A 82 5.92 -12.11 -31.25
C PHE A 82 7.44 -12.19 -31.41
N GLY A 83 8.04 -13.39 -31.42
CA GLY A 83 9.49 -13.56 -31.47
C GLY A 83 10.24 -13.22 -30.18
N PHE A 84 9.52 -12.94 -29.07
CA PHE A 84 10.09 -12.74 -27.74
C PHE A 84 9.10 -13.16 -26.65
N ASP A 85 9.59 -13.32 -25.42
CA ASP A 85 8.77 -13.71 -24.28
C ASP A 85 8.14 -12.48 -23.59
N LEU A 86 6.86 -12.25 -23.89
CA LEU A 86 6.10 -11.13 -23.32
C LEU A 86 5.92 -11.25 -21.79
N LYS A 87 5.79 -12.48 -21.28
CA LYS A 87 5.62 -12.70 -19.84
C LYS A 87 6.91 -12.39 -19.10
N GLU A 88 8.02 -12.88 -19.61
CA GLU A 88 9.35 -12.62 -19.06
C GLU A 88 9.67 -11.13 -19.11
N LEU A 89 9.42 -10.44 -20.23
CA LEU A 89 9.60 -8.99 -20.34
C LEU A 89 8.80 -8.24 -19.28
N ASN A 90 7.51 -8.57 -19.12
CA ASN A 90 6.66 -7.91 -18.12
C ASN A 90 7.10 -8.23 -16.68
N GLN A 91 7.43 -9.49 -16.39
CA GLN A 91 7.93 -9.90 -15.08
C GLN A 91 9.24 -9.20 -14.74
N ASN A 92 10.15 -9.05 -15.69
CA ASN A 92 11.41 -8.32 -15.48
C ASN A 92 11.13 -6.84 -15.19
N ASN A 93 10.28 -6.18 -15.98
CA ASN A 93 9.88 -4.80 -15.70
C ASN A 93 9.25 -4.64 -14.31
N LEU A 94 8.32 -5.53 -13.93
CA LEU A 94 7.68 -5.52 -12.61
C LEU A 94 8.70 -5.75 -11.49
N LYS A 95 9.56 -6.76 -11.63
CA LYS A 95 10.64 -7.03 -10.67
C LYS A 95 11.54 -5.83 -10.50
N THR A 96 11.99 -5.20 -11.58
CA THR A 96 12.83 -4.00 -11.51
C THR A 96 12.16 -2.87 -10.73
N MET A 97 10.85 -2.70 -10.83
CA MET A 97 10.15 -1.66 -10.08
C MET A 97 9.88 -2.01 -8.61
N THR A 98 9.80 -3.30 -8.26
CA THR A 98 9.30 -3.75 -6.95
C THR A 98 10.28 -4.59 -6.14
N LYS A 99 11.52 -4.79 -6.59
CA LYS A 99 12.50 -5.71 -5.96
C LYS A 99 12.83 -5.35 -4.51
N ALA A 100 12.79 -4.07 -4.11
CA ALA A 100 13.08 -3.63 -2.74
C ALA A 100 11.91 -3.91 -1.78
N PHE A 101 10.75 -4.31 -2.30
CA PHE A 101 9.54 -4.46 -1.50
C PHE A 101 9.34 -5.91 -1.08
N SER A 102 8.98 -6.11 0.19
CA SER A 102 8.62 -7.43 0.75
C SER A 102 7.33 -8.04 0.17
N SER A 103 6.67 -7.34 -0.75
CA SER A 103 5.30 -7.60 -1.19
C SER A 103 5.25 -8.07 -2.64
N THR A 104 4.11 -8.63 -3.07
CA THR A 104 3.98 -9.08 -4.46
C THR A 104 3.91 -7.87 -5.41
N PRO A 105 4.47 -7.95 -6.64
CA PRO A 105 4.45 -6.81 -7.56
C PRO A 105 3.06 -6.24 -7.82
N ASN A 106 2.04 -7.11 -7.84
CA ASN A 106 0.64 -6.75 -8.08
C ASN A 106 0.11 -5.68 -7.11
N GLU A 107 0.61 -5.64 -5.88
CA GLU A 107 0.15 -4.67 -4.87
C GLU A 107 0.54 -3.23 -5.22
N TYR A 108 1.60 -3.06 -6.02
CA TYR A 108 2.12 -1.76 -6.46
C TYR A 108 1.76 -1.41 -7.91
N VAL A 109 0.97 -2.24 -8.59
CA VAL A 109 0.42 -1.95 -9.91
C VAL A 109 -1.00 -1.43 -9.75
N ARG A 110 -1.33 -0.36 -10.46
CA ARG A 110 -2.69 0.19 -10.54
C ARG A 110 -3.64 -0.81 -11.19
N GLU A 111 -4.84 -0.94 -10.62
CA GLU A 111 -5.90 -1.76 -11.20
C GLU A 111 -6.60 -1.07 -12.39
N ARG A 112 -6.48 0.26 -12.46
CA ARG A 112 -6.99 1.09 -13.55
C ARG A 112 -5.88 1.40 -14.54
N LEU A 113 -6.18 1.30 -15.83
CA LEU A 113 -5.26 1.69 -16.89
C LEU A 113 -4.98 3.19 -16.73
N THR A 114 -3.76 3.51 -16.36
CA THR A 114 -3.26 4.87 -16.22
C THR A 114 -2.22 5.16 -17.31
N TRP A 115 -2.31 6.30 -18.00
CA TRP A 115 -1.44 6.64 -19.13
C TRP A 115 -0.98 8.10 -19.11
N CYS A 116 0.04 8.40 -19.90
CA CYS A 116 0.46 9.78 -20.16
C CYS A 116 -0.24 10.30 -21.43
N PRO A 117 -0.89 11.49 -21.40
CA PRO A 117 -1.57 12.07 -22.56
C PRO A 117 -0.62 12.46 -23.71
N VAL A 118 0.69 12.52 -23.46
CA VAL A 118 1.71 12.77 -24.49
C VAL A 118 2.22 11.45 -25.09
N CYS A 119 2.61 10.48 -24.25
CA CYS A 119 3.06 9.16 -24.70
C CYS A 119 2.00 8.45 -25.55
N ILE A 120 0.74 8.48 -25.10
CA ILE A 120 -0.31 7.70 -25.74
C ILE A 120 -0.61 8.18 -27.16
N LYS A 121 -0.32 9.44 -27.50
CA LYS A 121 -0.48 9.98 -28.85
C LYS A 121 0.39 9.26 -29.88
N SER A 122 1.54 8.72 -29.46
CA SER A 122 2.40 7.89 -30.32
C SER A 122 2.03 6.40 -30.30
N GLY A 123 0.93 6.02 -29.65
CA GLY A 123 0.57 4.61 -29.41
C GLY A 123 1.51 3.91 -28.43
N TYR A 124 2.29 4.66 -27.64
CA TYR A 124 3.18 4.11 -26.62
C TYR A 124 2.53 4.19 -25.23
N HIS A 125 2.58 3.08 -24.50
CA HIS A 125 2.15 3.01 -23.12
C HIS A 125 3.20 2.30 -22.26
N SER A 126 3.78 3.02 -21.29
CA SER A 126 4.79 2.47 -20.38
C SER A 126 4.19 1.74 -19.18
N ILE A 127 4.83 0.65 -18.74
CA ILE A 127 4.53 -0.03 -17.48
C ILE A 127 4.77 0.87 -16.26
N LEU A 128 5.67 1.87 -16.37
CA LEU A 128 5.91 2.86 -15.33
C LEU A 128 4.65 3.70 -15.03
N HIS A 129 3.75 3.86 -16.00
CA HIS A 129 2.47 4.55 -15.78
C HIS A 129 1.53 3.76 -14.87
N GLN A 130 1.70 2.43 -14.77
CA GLN A 130 0.91 1.59 -13.87
C GLN A 130 1.50 1.47 -12.48
N PHE A 131 2.70 1.99 -12.23
CA PHE A 131 3.34 1.86 -10.92
C PHE A 131 2.78 2.90 -9.95
N LYS A 132 2.14 2.46 -8.84
CA LYS A 132 1.40 3.33 -7.90
C LYS A 132 2.22 4.48 -7.29
N LEU A 133 3.55 4.33 -7.25
CA LEU A 133 4.49 5.33 -6.76
C LEU A 133 4.83 6.44 -7.78
N ILE A 134 4.45 6.29 -9.05
CA ILE A 134 4.70 7.26 -10.12
C ILE A 134 3.38 7.93 -10.49
N HIS A 135 3.23 9.22 -10.19
CA HIS A 135 1.99 9.99 -10.46
C HIS A 135 2.11 10.94 -11.66
N LYS A 136 3.34 11.25 -12.05
CA LYS A 136 3.66 12.01 -13.26
C LYS A 136 4.40 11.11 -14.24
N CYS A 137 4.14 11.30 -15.52
CA CYS A 137 4.84 10.61 -16.58
C CYS A 137 6.35 10.84 -16.44
N PRO A 138 7.18 9.78 -16.33
CA PRO A 138 8.60 9.96 -16.11
C PRO A 138 9.37 10.33 -17.38
N PHE A 139 8.69 10.36 -18.53
CA PHE A 139 9.22 10.80 -19.82
C PHE A 139 8.90 12.27 -20.12
N HIS A 140 7.73 12.76 -19.69
CA HIS A 140 7.20 14.09 -20.06
C HIS A 140 6.89 15.02 -18.88
N ASN A 141 7.01 14.54 -17.63
CA ASN A 141 6.71 15.27 -16.40
C ASN A 141 5.28 15.87 -16.32
N VAL A 142 4.32 15.28 -17.03
CA VAL A 142 2.89 15.63 -16.97
C VAL A 142 2.14 14.67 -16.05
N THR A 143 1.05 15.11 -15.44
CA THR A 143 0.17 14.25 -14.63
C THR A 143 -0.37 13.10 -15.49
N LEU A 144 -0.43 11.90 -14.92
CA LEU A 144 -1.02 10.74 -15.58
C LEU A 144 -2.55 10.81 -15.55
N ASP A 145 -3.17 10.41 -16.66
CA ASP A 145 -4.62 10.30 -16.82
C ASP A 145 -5.07 8.84 -16.66
N PHE A 146 -6.33 8.65 -16.27
CA PHE A 146 -6.96 7.33 -16.12
C PHE A 146 -8.41 7.30 -16.60
N GLN A 147 -8.89 8.40 -17.19
CA GLN A 147 -10.27 8.57 -17.67
C GLN A 147 -10.28 9.10 -19.10
N CYS A 148 -11.29 8.70 -19.86
CA CYS A 148 -11.60 9.32 -21.14
C CYS A 148 -11.89 10.82 -20.95
N LYS A 149 -11.34 11.70 -21.80
CA LYS A 149 -11.63 13.14 -21.73
C LYS A 149 -13.03 13.51 -22.22
N GLU A 150 -13.62 12.68 -23.10
CA GLU A 150 -14.95 12.95 -23.66
C GLU A 150 -16.09 12.37 -22.80
N CYS A 151 -15.93 11.15 -22.27
CA CYS A 151 -17.00 10.46 -21.54
C CYS A 151 -16.70 10.19 -20.06
N ASN A 152 -15.52 10.58 -19.55
CA ASN A 152 -15.06 10.34 -18.17
C ASN A 152 -15.05 8.87 -17.72
N GLN A 153 -15.07 7.93 -18.67
CA GLN A 153 -15.02 6.50 -18.37
C GLN A 153 -13.63 6.09 -17.89
N ASP A 154 -13.57 5.43 -16.72
CA ASP A 154 -12.39 4.73 -16.22
C ASP A 154 -12.21 3.40 -16.96
N TYR A 155 -10.95 3.00 -17.18
CA TYR A 155 -10.62 1.73 -17.80
C TYR A 155 -9.93 0.79 -16.80
N PRO A 156 -10.35 -0.46 -16.67
CA PRO A 156 -9.57 -1.45 -15.92
C PRO A 156 -8.29 -1.78 -16.68
N TYR A 157 -7.18 -1.98 -15.95
CA TYR A 157 -5.91 -2.48 -16.50
C TYR A 157 -6.04 -3.98 -16.79
N SER A 158 -6.79 -4.31 -17.84
CA SER A 158 -7.09 -5.67 -18.26
C SER A 158 -7.37 -5.70 -19.77
N LEU A 159 -7.23 -6.88 -20.36
CA LEU A 159 -7.61 -7.15 -21.74
C LEU A 159 -9.10 -7.44 -21.82
N ASN A 160 -9.87 -6.51 -22.37
CA ASN A 160 -11.24 -6.74 -22.80
C ASN A 160 -11.68 -5.66 -23.79
N ASP A 161 -12.66 -5.97 -24.63
CA ASP A 161 -13.23 -5.02 -25.60
C ASP A 161 -14.44 -4.24 -25.03
N SER A 162 -14.75 -4.38 -23.74
CA SER A 162 -15.96 -3.75 -23.16
C SER A 162 -15.85 -2.22 -23.12
N PHE A 163 -14.63 -1.69 -23.04
CA PHE A 163 -14.34 -0.26 -22.89
C PHE A 163 -13.72 0.39 -24.12
N PHE A 164 -13.25 -0.40 -25.08
CA PHE A 164 -12.58 0.05 -26.30
C PHE A 164 -13.33 -0.47 -27.52
N SER A 165 -13.72 0.42 -28.44
CA SER A 165 -14.37 0.01 -29.69
C SER A 165 -13.36 -0.51 -30.70
N GLU A 166 -12.18 0.10 -30.72
CA GLU A 166 -11.05 -0.21 -31.60
C GLU A 166 -9.75 0.03 -30.81
N PRO A 167 -8.59 -0.43 -31.31
CA PRO A 167 -7.32 -0.25 -30.61
C PRO A 167 -7.03 1.23 -30.33
N PHE A 168 -6.69 1.53 -29.08
CA PHE A 168 -6.51 2.91 -28.59
C PHE A 168 -7.72 3.83 -28.78
N GLN A 169 -8.93 3.30 -28.93
CA GLN A 169 -10.14 4.10 -29.10
C GLN A 169 -11.18 3.74 -28.04
N CYS A 170 -11.58 4.73 -27.25
CA CYS A 170 -12.65 4.57 -26.28
C CYS A 170 -13.94 4.14 -26.99
N ARG A 171 -14.77 3.36 -26.32
CA ARG A 171 -16.10 2.98 -26.81
C ARG A 171 -17.02 4.16 -27.17
N CYS A 172 -16.79 5.35 -26.60
CA CYS A 172 -17.51 6.57 -27.00
C CYS A 172 -17.07 7.14 -28.36
N GLY A 173 -16.00 6.60 -28.97
CA GLY A 173 -15.41 7.07 -30.22
C GLY A 173 -14.15 7.89 -30.05
N ALA A 174 -13.89 8.43 -28.84
CA ALA A 174 -12.69 9.24 -28.58
C ALA A 174 -11.41 8.43 -28.80
N LYS A 175 -10.50 8.95 -29.64
CA LYS A 175 -9.19 8.34 -29.89
C LYS A 175 -8.21 8.78 -28.80
N LEU A 176 -7.45 7.82 -28.27
CA LEU A 176 -6.35 8.09 -27.35
C LEU A 176 -5.06 8.45 -28.11
N ILE A 177 -4.88 7.88 -29.30
CA ILE A 177 -3.76 8.17 -30.20
C ILE A 177 -4.04 9.44 -31.03
N SER A 178 -3.02 9.97 -31.70
CA SER A 178 -3.14 11.15 -32.57
C SER A 178 -4.17 10.98 -33.69
N GLU A 179 -4.97 12.02 -33.95
CA GLU A 179 -6.00 12.01 -35.01
C GLU A 179 -5.46 12.37 -36.39
N TYR A 180 -4.27 12.97 -36.47
CA TYR A 180 -3.63 13.32 -37.74
C TYR A 180 -3.25 12.07 -38.54
N GLU A 181 -3.09 12.19 -39.86
CA GLU A 181 -2.58 11.13 -40.75
C GLU A 181 -1.14 10.75 -40.38
N VAL A 182 -1.00 9.93 -39.34
CA VAL A 182 0.27 9.41 -38.86
C VAL A 182 0.38 7.97 -39.29
N ASN A 183 1.45 7.64 -40.02
CA ASN A 183 1.85 6.25 -40.21
C ASN A 183 2.40 5.71 -38.87
N TYR A 184 1.53 5.06 -38.10
CA TYR A 184 1.88 4.50 -36.80
C TYR A 184 3.01 3.46 -36.87
N PHE A 185 3.12 2.69 -37.96
CA PHE A 185 4.20 1.71 -38.11
C PHE A 185 5.57 2.39 -38.17
N SER A 186 5.71 3.45 -38.98
CA SER A 186 6.94 4.25 -39.05
C SER A 186 7.20 5.02 -37.76
N MET A 187 6.15 5.56 -37.13
CA MET A 187 6.26 6.23 -35.84
C MET A 187 6.76 5.29 -34.76
N TRP A 188 6.22 4.07 -34.66
CA TRP A 188 6.68 3.10 -33.67
C TRP A 188 8.12 2.66 -33.90
N SER A 189 8.55 2.45 -35.15
CA SER A 189 9.96 2.12 -35.41
C SER A 189 10.90 3.26 -34.98
N SER A 190 10.57 4.51 -35.27
CA SER A 190 11.42 5.67 -34.98
C SER A 190 11.31 6.22 -33.54
N PHE A 191 10.21 5.94 -32.83
CA PHE A 191 9.97 6.48 -31.49
C PHE A 191 10.99 5.98 -30.48
N LYS A 192 11.53 6.89 -29.68
CA LYS A 192 12.49 6.58 -28.61
C LYS A 192 12.04 7.29 -27.33
N PRO A 193 11.39 6.59 -26.38
CA PRO A 193 11.00 7.21 -25.12
C PRO A 193 12.26 7.44 -24.27
N GLU A 194 12.53 8.71 -23.97
CA GLU A 194 13.65 9.11 -23.10
C GLU A 194 13.15 9.32 -21.67
N LEU A 195 13.71 8.57 -20.73
CA LEU A 195 13.40 8.71 -19.32
C LEU A 195 14.06 9.98 -18.80
N THR A 196 13.28 11.04 -18.51
CA THR A 196 13.79 12.36 -18.11
C THR A 196 13.69 12.61 -16.60
N CYS A 197 12.84 11.86 -15.90
CA CYS A 197 12.64 12.02 -14.46
C CYS A 197 13.79 11.42 -13.64
N HIS A 198 14.62 12.28 -13.06
CA HIS A 198 15.78 11.90 -12.25
C HIS A 198 15.43 11.03 -11.03
N ILE A 199 14.27 11.23 -10.40
CA ILE A 199 13.80 10.40 -9.27
C ILE A 199 13.59 8.96 -9.73
N VAL A 200 12.92 8.78 -10.87
CA VAL A 200 12.63 7.45 -11.43
C VAL A 200 13.92 6.80 -11.95
N GLN A 201 14.83 7.58 -12.55
CA GLN A 201 16.15 7.07 -12.92
C GLN A 201 16.93 6.57 -11.69
N LYS A 202 17.02 7.37 -10.61
CA LYS A 202 17.68 6.96 -9.35
C LYS A 202 17.04 5.72 -8.75
N TRP A 203 15.71 5.65 -8.75
CA TRP A 203 14.98 4.47 -8.31
C TRP A 203 15.34 3.24 -9.13
N LEU A 204 15.29 3.32 -10.45
CA LEU A 204 15.60 2.20 -11.33
C LEU A 204 17.08 1.80 -11.26
N SER A 205 18.01 2.74 -11.08
CA SER A 205 19.44 2.45 -10.95
C SER A 205 19.83 1.83 -9.61
N TYR A 206 19.08 2.11 -8.54
CA TYR A 206 19.27 1.45 -7.23
C TYR A 206 19.24 -0.08 -7.37
N TYR A 207 18.46 -0.57 -8.32
CA TYR A 207 18.22 -1.99 -8.53
C TYR A 207 19.25 -2.74 -9.35
N GLU A 208 20.06 -2.00 -10.12
CA GLU A 208 21.23 -2.55 -10.79
C GLU A 208 22.32 -2.93 -9.78
N GLN A 209 22.22 -2.41 -8.56
CA GLN A 209 23.10 -2.74 -7.43
C GLN A 209 22.52 -3.95 -6.66
N ASP A 210 23.39 -4.77 -6.06
CA ASP A 210 22.97 -5.83 -5.15
C ASP A 210 22.25 -5.21 -3.95
N ILE A 211 20.92 -5.19 -4.00
CA ILE A 211 20.08 -4.66 -2.94
C ILE A 211 20.31 -5.46 -1.67
N LYS A 212 20.70 -4.78 -0.60
CA LYS A 212 20.87 -5.36 0.73
C LYS A 212 19.84 -4.84 1.70
N GLU A 213 18.77 -4.21 1.22
CA GLU A 213 17.74 -3.62 2.06
C GLU A 213 16.35 -4.02 1.60
N GLU A 214 15.49 -4.28 2.57
CA GLU A 214 14.10 -4.63 2.38
C GLU A 214 13.21 -3.53 2.96
N MET A 215 12.12 -3.22 2.27
CA MET A 215 11.17 -2.19 2.67
C MET A 215 9.80 -2.77 2.99
N ILE A 216 9.31 -2.46 4.18
CA ILE A 216 7.94 -2.78 4.62
C ILE A 216 7.08 -1.52 4.59
N PHE A 217 5.94 -1.62 3.90
CA PHE A 217 4.95 -0.55 3.79
C PHE A 217 3.68 -0.86 4.60
N PHE A 218 3.03 0.20 5.07
CA PHE A 218 1.74 0.10 5.72
C PHE A 218 0.61 0.10 4.68
N ARG A 219 -0.03 -1.06 4.48
CA ARG A 219 -0.95 -1.30 3.34
C ARG A 219 -2.35 -0.71 3.49
N GLU A 220 -2.76 -0.44 4.72
CA GLU A 220 -4.08 0.13 4.98
C GLU A 220 -4.22 1.58 4.49
N THR A 221 -3.10 2.24 4.17
CA THR A 221 -3.09 3.51 3.46
C THR A 221 -2.74 3.30 2.01
N ASP A 222 -3.64 3.72 1.13
CA ASP A 222 -3.41 3.72 -0.31
C ASP A 222 -2.22 4.63 -0.66
N ILE A 223 -1.16 4.02 -1.18
CA ILE A 223 0.08 4.71 -1.54
C ILE A 223 -0.13 5.73 -2.66
N GLU A 224 -1.17 5.57 -3.49
CA GLU A 224 -1.52 6.55 -4.52
C GLU A 224 -1.96 7.90 -3.92
N LYS A 225 -2.33 7.95 -2.64
CA LYS A 225 -2.66 9.21 -1.94
C LYS A 225 -1.42 10.05 -1.57
N TYR A 226 -0.21 9.52 -1.79
CA TYR A 226 1.05 10.18 -1.49
C TYR A 226 1.86 10.38 -2.78
N PRO A 227 1.63 11.49 -3.52
CA PRO A 227 2.27 11.73 -4.82
C PRO A 227 3.80 11.83 -4.75
N ASP A 228 4.35 12.18 -3.58
CA ASP A 228 5.79 12.33 -3.36
C ASP A 228 6.42 11.08 -2.71
N ALA A 229 5.67 9.98 -2.56
CA ALA A 229 6.14 8.78 -1.87
C ALA A 229 7.42 8.20 -2.48
N LEU A 230 7.55 8.22 -3.82
CA LEU A 230 8.77 7.75 -4.47
C LEU A 230 9.99 8.62 -4.14
N GLU A 231 9.82 9.94 -4.16
CA GLU A 231 10.88 10.87 -3.80
C GLU A 231 11.29 10.70 -2.33
N HIS A 232 10.33 10.47 -1.43
CA HIS A 232 10.60 10.14 -0.03
C HIS A 232 11.43 8.85 0.10
N ILE A 233 11.07 7.79 -0.60
CA ILE A 233 11.83 6.54 -0.62
C ILE A 233 13.25 6.79 -1.17
N VAL A 234 13.38 7.50 -2.28
CA VAL A 234 14.69 7.84 -2.87
C VAL A 234 15.53 8.67 -1.91
N SER A 235 14.96 9.67 -1.23
CA SER A 235 15.69 10.49 -0.24
C SER A 235 16.19 9.68 0.97
N ALA A 236 15.49 8.60 1.33
CA ALA A 236 15.90 7.69 2.40
C ALA A 236 16.98 6.68 1.95
N LEU A 237 17.03 6.36 0.66
CA LEU A 237 18.06 5.48 0.09
C LEU A 237 19.34 6.21 -0.29
N PHE A 238 19.22 7.47 -0.72
CA PHE A 238 20.29 8.28 -1.29
C PHE A 238 20.45 9.56 -0.48
N PRO A 239 21.34 9.61 0.52
CA PRO A 239 21.51 10.78 1.40
C PRO A 239 21.94 12.06 0.68
N ASP A 240 22.53 11.95 -0.52
CA ASP A 240 22.88 13.05 -1.41
C ASP A 240 21.65 13.67 -2.11
N HIS A 241 20.51 12.97 -2.13
CA HIS A 241 19.29 13.47 -2.74
C HIS A 241 18.54 14.43 -1.80
N ILE A 242 18.41 15.67 -2.24
CA ILE A 242 17.64 16.69 -1.54
C ILE A 242 16.18 16.64 -2.04
N PRO A 243 15.21 16.27 -1.19
CA PRO A 243 13.81 16.19 -1.60
C PRO A 243 13.24 17.59 -1.87
N THR A 244 12.34 17.70 -2.84
CA THR A 244 11.68 18.95 -3.21
C THR A 244 10.59 19.38 -2.21
N ASN A 245 10.02 18.44 -1.46
CA ASN A 245 8.95 18.72 -0.49
C ASN A 245 9.49 19.22 0.87
N LYS A 246 8.71 20.10 1.52
CA LYS A 246 8.98 20.68 2.86
C LYS A 246 8.49 19.80 4.02
N LEU A 247 8.15 18.53 3.79
CA LEU A 247 7.77 17.63 4.89
C LEU A 247 8.96 17.40 5.82
N ILE A 248 8.64 17.26 7.12
CA ILE A 248 9.65 16.95 8.12
C ILE A 248 9.91 15.44 8.07
N HIS A 249 11.05 15.07 7.50
CA HIS A 249 11.56 13.70 7.56
C HIS A 249 12.15 13.42 8.94
N SER A 250 11.76 12.29 9.54
CA SER A 250 12.36 11.79 10.76
C SER A 250 12.72 10.32 10.58
N VAL A 251 13.90 9.95 11.08
CA VAL A 251 14.39 8.58 11.05
C VAL A 251 14.58 8.11 12.48
N VAL A 252 14.02 6.94 12.80
CA VAL A 252 14.24 6.30 14.10
C VAL A 252 14.96 4.98 13.87
N CYS A 253 16.16 4.87 14.44
CA CYS A 253 17.04 3.73 14.29
C CYS A 253 16.88 2.73 15.44
N SER A 254 17.04 1.44 15.16
CA SER A 254 17.25 0.42 16.18
C SER A 254 18.68 0.44 16.75
N SER A 255 18.95 -0.38 17.77
CA SER A 255 20.33 -0.74 18.08
C SER A 255 20.90 -1.64 16.97
N SER A 256 22.22 -1.58 16.76
CA SER A 256 22.93 -2.41 15.76
C SER A 256 22.90 -3.90 16.11
N ASN A 257 22.67 -4.26 17.37
CA ASN A 257 22.62 -5.64 17.85
C ASN A 257 21.18 -6.19 17.91
N ILE A 258 20.16 -5.45 17.47
CA ILE A 258 18.75 -5.86 17.67
C ILE A 258 18.42 -7.24 17.11
N LYS A 259 19.06 -7.61 15.99
CA LYS A 259 18.86 -8.89 15.29
C LYS A 259 19.55 -10.08 15.98
N LYS A 260 20.54 -9.84 16.84
CA LYS A 260 21.27 -10.90 17.57
C LYS A 260 20.46 -11.51 18.71
N HIS A 261 19.33 -10.92 19.05
CA HIS A 261 18.50 -11.32 20.17
C HIS A 261 17.14 -11.85 19.71
N GLY A 262 16.54 -12.67 20.57
CA GLY A 262 15.19 -13.20 20.34
C GLY A 262 15.10 -14.17 19.16
N ASN A 263 16.18 -14.88 18.82
CA ASN A 263 16.11 -15.95 17.83
C ASN A 263 15.40 -17.16 18.42
N TYR A 264 14.22 -17.46 17.87
CA TYR A 264 13.39 -18.61 18.20
C TYR A 264 13.08 -19.45 16.96
N LEU A 265 13.74 -19.23 15.81
CA LEU A 265 13.43 -19.91 14.55
C LEU A 265 13.59 -21.43 14.69
N ASP A 266 14.69 -21.91 15.26
CA ASP A 266 14.92 -23.35 15.45
C ASP A 266 13.87 -23.98 16.38
N GLN A 267 13.46 -23.24 17.41
CA GLN A 267 12.40 -23.68 18.31
C GLN A 267 11.06 -23.74 17.59
N TYR A 268 10.73 -22.72 16.78
CA TYR A 268 9.53 -22.68 15.96
C TYR A 268 9.47 -23.85 14.99
N ASN A 269 10.56 -24.11 14.26
CA ASN A 269 10.65 -25.22 13.30
C ASN A 269 10.45 -26.59 13.96
N LYS A 270 11.04 -26.81 15.14
CA LYS A 270 10.81 -28.05 15.92
C LYS A 270 9.38 -28.22 16.41
N ILE A 271 8.67 -27.12 16.61
CA ILE A 271 7.32 -27.11 17.18
C ILE A 271 6.24 -27.20 16.08
N LEU A 272 6.54 -26.79 14.85
CA LEU A 272 5.63 -26.90 13.71
C LEU A 272 5.09 -28.33 13.51
N ASP A 273 5.96 -29.33 13.66
CA ASP A 273 5.60 -30.75 13.49
C ASP A 273 5.20 -31.43 14.82
N SER A 274 5.04 -30.65 15.88
CA SER A 274 4.70 -31.14 17.22
C SER A 274 3.18 -31.13 17.47
N SER A 275 2.75 -31.52 18.68
CA SER A 275 1.32 -31.49 19.03
C SER A 275 0.77 -30.06 19.05
N ALA A 276 -0.51 -29.91 18.68
CA ALA A 276 -1.21 -28.62 18.69
C ALA A 276 -1.06 -27.86 20.02
N LEU A 277 -1.05 -28.57 21.14
CA LEU A 277 -0.86 -27.99 22.48
C LEU A 277 0.53 -27.36 22.65
N LYS A 278 1.59 -27.98 22.12
CA LYS A 278 2.96 -27.43 22.19
C LYS A 278 3.08 -26.18 21.32
N TYR A 279 2.50 -26.21 20.12
CA TYR A 279 2.41 -25.04 19.23
C TYR A 279 1.68 -23.88 19.89
N SER A 280 0.48 -24.12 20.43
CA SER A 280 -0.33 -23.11 21.13
C SER A 280 0.43 -22.46 22.29
N ARG A 281 1.11 -23.26 23.14
CA ARG A 281 1.93 -22.74 24.25
C ARG A 281 3.10 -21.89 23.78
N PHE A 282 3.76 -22.28 22.69
CA PHE A 282 4.83 -21.49 22.10
C PHE A 282 4.32 -20.14 21.58
N MET A 283 3.24 -20.17 20.79
CA MET A 283 2.62 -18.96 20.25
C MET A 283 2.14 -18.03 21.37
N LEU A 284 1.53 -18.57 22.43
CA LEU A 284 1.13 -17.83 23.62
C LEU A 284 2.31 -17.06 24.22
N LYS A 285 3.45 -17.73 24.44
CA LYS A 285 4.66 -17.12 24.99
C LYS A 285 5.20 -15.99 24.11
N MET A 286 5.24 -16.22 22.79
CA MET A 286 5.72 -15.21 21.84
C MET A 286 4.79 -13.99 21.82
N ASN A 287 3.48 -14.24 21.80
CA ASN A 287 2.45 -13.21 21.85
C ASN A 287 2.50 -12.39 23.13
N GLU A 288 2.73 -13.00 24.29
CA GLU A 288 2.83 -12.26 25.54
C GLU A 288 4.03 -11.31 25.57
N ALA A 289 5.16 -11.69 24.96
CA ALA A 289 6.33 -10.83 24.86
C ALA A 289 6.05 -9.60 23.98
N ILE A 290 5.46 -9.79 22.79
CA ILE A 290 5.09 -8.69 21.90
C ILE A 290 4.01 -7.81 22.54
N TYR A 291 2.94 -8.41 23.06
CA TYR A 291 1.84 -7.69 23.71
C TYR A 291 2.35 -6.80 24.84
N SER A 292 3.16 -7.35 25.76
CA SER A 292 3.72 -6.61 26.88
C SER A 292 4.56 -5.42 26.41
N SER A 293 5.31 -5.59 25.33
CA SER A 293 6.08 -4.51 24.69
C SER A 293 5.17 -3.41 24.16
N THR A 294 4.10 -3.76 23.44
CA THR A 294 3.13 -2.80 22.90
C THR A 294 2.35 -2.06 23.98
N VAL A 295 2.03 -2.72 25.10
CA VAL A 295 1.45 -2.08 26.31
C VAL A 295 2.41 -1.03 26.88
N GLY A 296 3.71 -1.33 26.93
CA GLY A 296 4.74 -0.37 27.33
C GLY A 296 4.74 0.89 26.47
N THR A 297 4.70 0.72 25.14
CA THR A 297 4.60 1.82 24.17
C THR A 297 3.32 2.64 24.37
N PHE A 298 2.17 1.98 24.49
CA PHE A 298 0.89 2.64 24.74
C PHE A 298 0.87 3.44 26.05
N ASN A 299 1.44 2.90 27.12
CA ASN A 299 1.56 3.59 28.40
C ASN A 299 2.48 4.82 28.30
N SER A 300 3.55 4.74 27.52
CA SER A 300 4.43 5.89 27.24
C SER A 300 3.67 6.99 26.51
N ILE A 301 2.96 6.66 25.43
CA ILE A 301 2.15 7.60 24.64
C ILE A 301 1.03 8.20 25.50
N THR A 302 0.30 7.38 26.26
CA THR A 302 -0.74 7.83 27.19
C THR A 302 -0.18 8.88 28.16
N ARG A 303 1.00 8.63 28.75
CA ARG A 303 1.65 9.56 29.68
C ARG A 303 1.99 10.88 29.01
N GLN A 304 2.51 10.83 27.78
CA GLN A 304 2.83 12.02 26.99
C GLN A 304 1.59 12.83 26.61
N ILE A 305 0.52 12.17 26.17
CA ILE A 305 -0.76 12.83 25.88
C ILE A 305 -1.30 13.49 27.15
N LYS A 306 -1.27 12.80 28.29
CA LYS A 306 -1.72 13.35 29.57
C LYS A 306 -0.91 14.56 30.02
N SER A 307 0.41 14.54 29.85
CA SER A 307 1.28 15.61 30.32
C SER A 307 1.25 16.82 29.39
N LYS A 308 1.20 16.61 28.07
CA LYS A 308 1.31 17.70 27.08
C LYS A 308 -0.04 18.23 26.60
N VAL A 309 -1.06 17.38 26.52
CA VAL A 309 -2.38 17.74 25.93
C VAL A 309 -3.47 17.82 27.00
N LEU A 310 -3.51 16.89 27.95
CA LEU A 310 -4.63 16.76 28.91
C LEU A 310 -4.30 17.25 30.33
N CYS A 311 -3.20 17.98 30.53
CA CYS A 311 -2.70 18.32 31.87
C CYS A 311 -3.74 19.07 32.72
N THR A 312 -4.53 19.94 32.09
CA THR A 312 -5.62 20.72 32.71
C THR A 312 -6.99 20.04 32.63
N HIS A 313 -7.10 18.88 31.98
CA HIS A 313 -8.37 18.19 31.71
C HIS A 313 -8.61 16.94 32.55
N ARG A 314 -7.77 16.67 33.58
CA ARG A 314 -7.88 15.46 34.42
C ARG A 314 -9.25 15.27 35.08
N LYS A 315 -9.86 16.36 35.59
CA LYS A 315 -11.22 16.31 36.16
C LYS A 315 -12.28 16.07 35.09
N CYS A 316 -12.08 16.58 33.87
CA CYS A 316 -12.99 16.37 32.75
C CYS A 316 -13.01 14.90 32.35
N ILE A 317 -11.87 14.20 32.35
CA ILE A 317 -11.80 12.75 32.07
C ILE A 317 -12.71 11.96 33.03
N LYS A 318 -12.65 12.26 34.34
CA LYS A 318 -13.54 11.62 35.32
C LYS A 318 -15.02 11.86 35.02
N ARG A 319 -15.39 13.09 34.66
CA ARG A 319 -16.78 13.44 34.30
C ARG A 319 -17.23 12.74 33.02
N THR A 320 -16.37 12.67 32.01
CA THR A 320 -16.66 11.98 30.74
C THR A 320 -16.87 10.49 30.91
N LYS A 321 -16.13 9.84 31.82
CA LYS A 321 -16.40 8.44 32.18
C LYS A 321 -17.78 8.22 32.77
N SER A 322 -18.35 9.25 33.42
CA SER A 322 -19.71 9.26 33.99
C SER A 322 -20.78 9.82 33.05
N GLY A 323 -20.44 10.10 31.78
CA GLY A 323 -21.40 10.53 30.75
C GLY A 323 -21.31 11.99 30.31
N ASP A 324 -20.47 12.82 30.93
CA ASP A 324 -20.31 14.22 30.53
C ASP A 324 -19.36 14.37 29.33
N LEU A 325 -19.95 14.51 28.14
CA LEU A 325 -19.24 14.61 26.87
C LEU A 325 -18.79 16.04 26.52
N SER A 326 -19.02 17.04 27.40
CA SER A 326 -18.83 18.46 27.09
C SER A 326 -17.38 18.90 26.85
N CYS A 327 -16.40 18.16 27.35
CA CYS A 327 -14.99 18.49 27.17
C CYS A 327 -14.42 17.71 25.97
N PRO A 328 -14.08 18.37 24.84
CA PRO A 328 -13.60 17.67 23.65
C PRO A 328 -12.28 16.90 23.87
N TYR A 329 -11.40 17.42 24.73
CA TYR A 329 -10.14 16.77 25.08
C TYR A 329 -10.36 15.48 25.88
N ALA A 330 -11.24 15.52 26.88
CA ALA A 330 -11.58 14.37 27.69
C ALA A 330 -12.38 13.34 26.90
N PHE A 331 -13.32 13.80 26.06
CA PHE A 331 -14.04 12.99 25.10
C PHE A 331 -13.07 12.21 24.21
N ALA A 332 -12.18 12.92 23.50
CA ALA A 332 -11.23 12.30 22.60
C ALA A 332 -10.36 11.25 23.31
N TYR A 333 -9.85 11.57 24.49
CA TYR A 333 -9.03 10.64 25.27
C TYR A 333 -9.80 9.39 25.72
N VAL A 334 -10.98 9.55 26.31
CA VAL A 334 -11.77 8.42 26.84
C VAL A 334 -12.21 7.51 25.69
N HIS A 335 -12.69 8.07 24.59
CA HIS A 335 -13.13 7.29 23.43
C HIS A 335 -11.95 6.67 22.67
N TRP A 336 -10.80 7.34 22.59
CA TRP A 336 -9.56 6.75 22.07
C TRP A 336 -9.12 5.54 22.90
N ARG A 337 -9.03 5.68 24.24
CA ARG A 337 -8.69 4.56 25.13
C ARG A 337 -9.65 3.39 24.96
N LYS A 338 -10.96 3.68 24.98
CA LYS A 338 -12.04 2.71 24.76
C LYS A 338 -11.87 1.97 23.43
N PHE A 339 -11.54 2.69 22.36
CA PHE A 339 -11.32 2.15 21.02
C PHE A 339 -10.09 1.26 20.93
N ILE A 340 -8.94 1.67 21.49
CA ILE A 340 -7.70 0.89 21.45
C ILE A 340 -7.81 -0.38 22.30
N GLU A 341 -8.29 -0.23 23.53
CA GLU A 341 -8.37 -1.31 24.53
C GLU A 341 -9.62 -2.19 24.38
N ASP A 342 -10.47 -1.90 23.40
CA ASP A 342 -11.72 -2.61 23.10
C ASP A 342 -12.66 -2.73 24.32
N PHE A 343 -12.88 -1.62 25.01
CA PHE A 343 -13.80 -1.55 26.15
C PHE A 343 -15.23 -1.28 25.68
N GLU A 344 -16.22 -1.98 26.23
CA GLU A 344 -17.64 -1.75 25.92
C GLU A 344 -18.16 -0.43 26.50
N VAL A 345 -17.61 0.00 27.63
CA VAL A 345 -18.11 1.11 28.45
C VAL A 345 -16.99 2.03 28.91
N SER A 346 -17.26 3.33 28.90
CA SER A 346 -16.26 4.37 29.22
C SER A 346 -15.73 4.32 30.66
N TRP A 347 -16.49 3.72 31.59
CA TRP A 347 -16.07 3.60 32.98
C TRP A 347 -14.82 2.70 33.16
N TYR A 348 -14.59 1.74 32.27
CA TYR A 348 -13.40 0.87 32.28
C TYR A 348 -12.09 1.62 32.04
N VAL A 349 -12.13 2.74 31.32
CA VAL A 349 -10.94 3.53 30.99
C VAL A 349 -10.23 3.97 32.28
N GLU A 350 -8.94 3.62 32.44
CA GLU A 350 -8.12 3.86 33.66
C GLU A 350 -8.53 3.08 34.91
N ASN A 351 -9.49 2.17 34.84
CA ASN A 351 -9.82 1.31 35.96
C ASN A 351 -8.86 0.12 36.01
N ARG A 352 -8.05 0.03 37.08
CA ARG A 352 -7.04 -1.04 37.23
C ARG A 352 -7.65 -2.43 37.34
N ASN A 353 -8.93 -2.53 37.72
CA ASN A 353 -9.63 -3.80 37.88
C ASN A 353 -10.14 -4.35 36.53
N PHE A 354 -10.12 -3.55 35.47
CA PHE A 354 -10.54 -3.97 34.14
C PHE A 354 -9.34 -3.94 33.21
N VAL A 355 -8.89 -5.14 32.83
CA VAL A 355 -7.83 -5.34 31.86
C VAL A 355 -8.48 -5.66 30.52
N ALA A 356 -7.94 -5.09 29.44
CA ALA A 356 -8.34 -5.47 28.10
C ALA A 356 -8.23 -6.99 27.94
N LYS A 357 -9.29 -7.64 27.42
CA LYS A 357 -9.27 -9.08 27.17
C LYS A 357 -8.18 -9.37 26.14
N LYS A 358 -7.29 -10.31 26.46
CA LYS A 358 -6.32 -10.83 25.48
C LYS A 358 -7.08 -11.54 24.35
N PRO A 359 -6.63 -11.44 23.08
CA PRO A 359 -7.26 -12.17 21.98
C PRO A 359 -7.25 -13.69 22.25
N GLN A 360 -8.33 -14.39 21.89
CA GLN A 360 -8.39 -15.86 22.02
C GLN A 360 -7.81 -16.59 20.80
N LEU A 361 -7.48 -15.87 19.74
CA LEU A 361 -6.98 -16.45 18.49
C LEU A 361 -5.48 -16.75 18.60
N GLU A 362 -5.12 -18.03 18.45
CA GLU A 362 -3.75 -18.54 18.54
C GLU A 362 -2.84 -18.12 17.36
N LYS A 363 -3.45 -17.68 16.24
CA LYS A 363 -2.75 -17.42 14.97
C LYS A 363 -2.38 -15.96 14.71
N VAL A 364 -2.73 -15.04 15.61
CA VAL A 364 -2.56 -13.59 15.41
C VAL A 364 -1.57 -13.06 16.44
N ILE A 365 -0.70 -12.14 16.05
CA ILE A 365 0.19 -11.48 17.00
C ILE A 365 -0.62 -10.55 17.91
N TRP A 366 -0.48 -10.74 19.22
CA TRP A 366 -1.25 -9.96 20.18
C TRP A 366 -0.62 -8.58 20.40
N THR A 367 -1.43 -7.54 20.21
CA THR A 367 -1.03 -6.16 20.48
C THR A 367 -2.07 -5.44 21.32
N ILE A 368 -1.69 -4.32 21.92
CA ILE A 368 -2.60 -3.48 22.71
C ILE A 368 -3.73 -2.86 21.89
N SER A 369 -3.54 -2.69 20.57
CA SER A 369 -4.57 -2.12 19.68
C SER A 369 -5.29 -3.24 18.94
N ARG A 370 -6.39 -3.73 19.52
CA ARG A 370 -7.19 -4.81 18.89
C ARG A 370 -7.87 -4.36 17.60
N THR A 371 -8.17 -3.07 17.50
CA THR A 371 -8.79 -2.49 16.30
C THR A 371 -7.84 -2.41 15.11
N ASP A 372 -6.53 -2.54 15.35
CA ASP A 372 -5.49 -2.50 14.32
C ASP A 372 -4.87 -3.88 14.03
N SER A 373 -5.38 -4.98 14.62
CA SER A 373 -4.79 -6.32 14.46
C SER A 373 -4.56 -6.71 13.00
N SER A 374 -5.55 -6.55 12.12
CA SER A 374 -5.42 -6.84 10.69
C SER A 374 -4.29 -6.08 10.01
N ALA A 375 -4.09 -4.82 10.40
CA ALA A 375 -3.05 -3.97 9.82
C ALA A 375 -1.66 -4.35 10.30
N ILE A 376 -1.56 -4.84 11.54
CA ILE A 376 -0.32 -5.38 12.08
C ILE A 376 -0.02 -6.74 11.45
N ASP A 377 -1.02 -7.59 11.25
CA ASP A 377 -0.86 -8.86 10.55
C ASP A 377 -0.36 -8.62 9.11
N ASP A 378 -0.89 -7.62 8.39
CA ASP A 378 -0.39 -7.23 7.06
C ASP A 378 1.09 -6.80 7.04
N VAL A 379 1.57 -6.18 8.13
CA VAL A 379 2.98 -5.80 8.30
C VAL A 379 3.84 -7.03 8.58
N LEU A 380 3.34 -7.98 9.37
CA LEU A 380 4.04 -9.21 9.73
C LEU A 380 4.08 -10.21 8.56
N ASP A 381 3.01 -10.30 7.79
CA ASP A 381 2.92 -11.10 6.57
C ASP A 381 4.00 -10.72 5.56
N GLN A 382 4.35 -9.43 5.48
CA GLN A 382 5.47 -8.97 4.65
C GLN A 382 6.80 -9.57 5.10
N ILE A 383 7.03 -9.73 6.40
CA ILE A 383 8.23 -10.38 6.95
C ILE A 383 8.20 -11.89 6.67
N GLU A 384 7.05 -12.54 6.83
CA GLU A 384 6.93 -14.00 6.67
C GLU A 384 7.00 -14.48 5.22
N ARG A 385 6.62 -13.65 4.23
CA ARG A 385 6.64 -14.03 2.81
C ARG A 385 8.02 -14.38 2.27
N LYS A 386 9.07 -13.76 2.79
CA LYS A 386 10.45 -14.02 2.36
C LYS A 386 11.03 -15.26 3.03
N ASN A 387 10.69 -15.47 4.30
CA ASN A 387 11.13 -16.62 5.08
C ASN A 387 10.03 -17.00 6.08
N LYS A 388 9.47 -18.21 5.93
CA LYS A 388 8.41 -18.72 6.80
C LYS A 388 8.93 -18.80 8.24
N GLY A 389 8.21 -18.18 9.18
CA GLY A 389 8.68 -18.04 10.56
C GLY A 389 9.72 -16.93 10.75
N GLY A 390 9.93 -16.07 9.75
CA GLY A 390 10.90 -14.98 9.80
C GLY A 390 10.68 -13.99 10.94
N ILE A 391 9.43 -13.85 11.40
CA ILE A 391 9.09 -13.08 12.61
C ILE A 391 9.73 -13.63 13.90
N PHE A 392 10.18 -14.89 13.88
CA PHE A 392 10.88 -15.55 14.97
C PHE A 392 12.40 -15.61 14.79
N ASN A 393 12.94 -15.14 13.66
CA ASN A 393 14.40 -14.98 13.50
C ASN A 393 14.96 -14.00 14.53
N SER A 394 14.18 -12.98 14.87
CA SER A 394 14.47 -12.05 15.94
C SER A 394 13.16 -11.45 16.46
N LEU A 395 12.64 -11.99 17.55
CA LEU A 395 11.43 -11.48 18.21
C LEU A 395 11.61 -10.02 18.68
N THR A 396 12.85 -9.61 18.99
CA THR A 396 13.19 -8.22 19.30
C THR A 396 13.04 -7.31 18.08
N THR A 397 13.43 -7.78 16.88
CA THR A 397 13.21 -7.07 15.61
C THR A 397 11.72 -6.94 15.32
N THR A 398 10.98 -8.04 15.40
CA THR A 398 9.52 -8.06 15.24
C THR A 398 8.84 -7.12 16.22
N GLY A 399 9.20 -7.20 17.51
CA GLY A 399 8.70 -6.30 18.54
C GLY A 399 9.01 -4.83 18.26
N TRP A 400 10.21 -4.51 17.79
CA TRP A 400 10.57 -3.14 17.42
C TRP A 400 9.71 -2.61 16.27
N ILE A 401 9.56 -3.40 15.19
CA ILE A 401 8.73 -3.07 14.02
C ILE A 401 7.29 -2.80 14.47
N VAL A 402 6.68 -3.75 15.18
CA VAL A 402 5.29 -3.66 15.67
C VAL A 402 5.11 -2.42 16.56
N ASN A 403 6.04 -2.16 17.47
CA ASN A 403 5.97 -0.97 18.33
C ASN A 403 6.04 0.34 17.57
N LYS A 404 6.86 0.45 16.51
CA LYS A 404 6.96 1.68 15.71
C LYS A 404 5.69 1.93 14.91
N VAL A 405 5.14 0.90 14.28
CA VAL A 405 3.86 0.99 13.56
C VAL A 405 2.74 1.37 14.54
N ILE A 406 2.59 0.63 15.64
CA ILE A 406 1.56 0.91 16.67
C ILE A 406 1.69 2.31 17.24
N ALA A 407 2.91 2.81 17.48
CA ALA A 407 3.08 4.16 17.98
C ALA A 407 2.46 5.21 17.04
N GLN A 408 2.59 5.04 15.72
CA GLN A 408 1.96 5.93 14.74
C GLN A 408 0.44 5.77 14.73
N LEU A 409 -0.06 4.54 14.74
CA LEU A 409 -1.50 4.29 14.74
C LEU A 409 -2.17 4.86 16.00
N LEU A 410 -1.59 4.64 17.18
CA LEU A 410 -2.10 5.17 18.44
C LEU A 410 -2.19 6.69 18.45
N LEU A 411 -1.15 7.38 17.97
CA LEU A 411 -1.15 8.83 17.86
C LEU A 411 -2.17 9.33 16.83
N ASN A 412 -2.24 8.68 15.67
CA ASN A 412 -3.21 9.01 14.62
C ASN A 412 -4.65 8.89 15.12
N HIS A 413 -4.98 7.75 15.76
CA HIS A 413 -6.29 7.49 16.33
C HIS A 413 -6.67 8.55 17.38
N PHE A 414 -5.73 8.95 18.24
CA PHE A 414 -5.98 10.01 19.22
C PHE A 414 -6.32 11.35 18.54
N TYR A 415 -5.56 11.74 17.52
CA TYR A 415 -5.83 12.99 16.79
C TYR A 415 -7.11 12.93 15.95
N ASN A 416 -7.46 11.78 15.40
CA ASN A 416 -8.73 11.56 14.73
C ASN A 416 -9.91 11.70 15.70
N TRP A 417 -9.79 11.15 16.91
CA TRP A 417 -10.78 11.36 17.98
C TRP A 417 -10.86 12.83 18.41
N LEU A 418 -9.73 13.53 18.47
CA LEU A 418 -9.67 14.94 18.82
C LEU A 418 -10.34 15.82 17.74
N GLN A 419 -10.08 15.53 16.47
CA GLN A 419 -10.74 16.20 15.35
C GLN A 419 -12.23 15.87 15.31
N TYR A 420 -12.62 14.62 15.57
CA TYR A 420 -14.03 14.23 15.68
C TYR A 420 -14.75 15.00 16.79
N ALA A 421 -14.08 15.19 17.93
CA ALA A 421 -14.63 15.94 19.06
C ALA A 421 -14.93 17.41 18.68
N THR A 422 -14.16 18.02 17.78
CA THR A 422 -14.42 19.40 17.30
C THR A 422 -15.78 19.56 16.63
N LYS A 423 -16.33 18.50 16.02
CA LYS A 423 -17.56 18.56 15.20
C LYS A 423 -18.80 17.99 15.89
N ASN A 424 -18.63 17.12 16.89
CA ASN A 424 -19.72 16.25 17.36
C ASN A 424 -19.98 16.29 18.88
N VAL A 425 -19.16 17.00 19.67
CA VAL A 425 -19.39 17.11 21.13
C VAL A 425 -20.78 17.68 21.44
N GLU A 426 -21.27 18.62 20.64
CA GLU A 426 -22.60 19.22 20.81
C GLU A 426 -23.74 18.24 20.51
N LYS A 427 -23.52 17.30 19.58
CA LYS A 427 -24.53 16.34 19.12
C LYS A 427 -24.70 15.14 20.07
N ARG A 428 -23.76 14.94 21.00
CA ARG A 428 -23.72 13.78 21.93
C ARG A 428 -23.80 12.40 21.24
N GLU A 429 -23.53 12.34 19.94
CA GLU A 429 -23.53 11.09 19.20
C GLU A 429 -22.20 10.35 19.39
N VAL A 430 -22.27 9.07 19.72
CA VAL A 430 -21.10 8.18 19.77
C VAL A 430 -21.15 7.30 18.53
N LEU A 431 -20.48 7.72 17.46
CA LEU A 431 -20.32 6.91 16.26
C LEU A 431 -19.01 6.13 16.28
N VAL A 432 -19.00 5.00 15.58
CA VAL A 432 -17.78 4.25 15.25
C VAL A 432 -16.86 5.16 14.42
N MET A 433 -15.56 5.18 14.71
CA MET A 433 -14.58 5.95 13.94
C MET A 433 -14.55 5.45 12.49
N ARG A 434 -15.21 6.17 11.59
CA ARG A 434 -15.13 5.95 10.14
C ARG A 434 -13.79 6.53 9.66
N ASN A 435 -13.02 5.76 8.90
CA ASN A 435 -11.69 6.13 8.37
C ASN A 435 -10.58 6.29 9.43
N LYS A 436 -10.34 5.23 10.23
CA LYS A 436 -9.33 5.22 11.32
C LYS A 436 -7.89 5.62 10.92
N TYR A 437 -7.50 5.44 9.64
CA TYR A 437 -6.17 5.81 9.13
C TYR A 437 -6.16 7.10 8.31
N HIS A 438 -7.21 7.92 8.40
CA HIS A 438 -7.21 9.25 7.80
C HIS A 438 -6.03 10.08 8.35
N ASP A 439 -5.43 10.89 7.47
CA ASP A 439 -4.28 11.78 7.74
C ASP A 439 -3.03 11.10 8.34
N LEU A 440 -2.94 9.77 8.29
CA LEU A 440 -1.73 9.06 8.70
C LEU A 440 -0.55 9.56 7.84
N PRO A 441 0.61 9.90 8.42
CA PRO A 441 1.77 10.30 7.64
C PRO A 441 2.31 9.12 6.83
N PHE A 442 2.94 9.41 5.69
CA PHE A 442 3.66 8.39 4.95
C PHE A 442 4.86 7.90 5.77
N PHE A 443 4.98 6.59 5.93
CA PHE A 443 6.12 5.94 6.56
C PHE A 443 6.40 4.58 5.94
N PHE A 444 7.64 4.13 6.08
CA PHE A 444 8.05 2.76 5.78
C PHE A 444 9.21 2.35 6.68
N ILE A 445 9.48 1.05 6.72
CA ILE A 445 10.59 0.48 7.50
C ILE A 445 11.63 -0.08 6.55
N LYS A 446 12.89 0.33 6.71
CA LYS A 446 14.04 -0.25 6.04
C LYS A 446 14.67 -1.30 6.94
N ILE A 447 14.80 -2.52 6.41
CA ILE A 447 15.42 -3.67 7.07
C ILE A 447 16.67 -4.04 6.28
N PRO A 448 17.88 -3.86 6.82
CA PRO A 448 19.08 -4.31 6.12
C PRO A 448 19.11 -5.85 6.04
N GLU A 449 19.89 -6.38 5.12
CA GLU A 449 20.15 -7.79 4.96
C GLU A 449 21.22 -8.24 5.97
N GLY A 450 21.20 -9.51 6.33
CA GLY A 450 22.14 -10.08 7.30
C GLY A 450 21.85 -9.74 8.76
N GLU A 451 22.69 -10.26 9.64
CA GLU A 451 22.56 -10.12 11.10
C GLU A 451 23.10 -8.80 11.64
N GLN A 452 23.95 -8.13 10.86
CA GLN A 452 24.58 -6.87 11.21
C GLN A 452 23.89 -5.75 10.43
N GLY A 453 23.21 -4.85 11.14
CA GLY A 453 22.55 -3.71 10.51
C GLY A 453 21.49 -3.09 11.40
N VAL A 454 21.24 -1.80 11.17
CA VAL A 454 20.26 -1.00 11.91
C VAL A 454 18.93 -0.99 11.15
N LEU A 455 17.83 -1.28 11.83
CA LEU A 455 16.49 -1.06 11.30
C LEU A 455 16.21 0.45 11.31
N GLU A 456 15.64 0.97 10.23
CA GLU A 456 15.29 2.39 10.13
C GLU A 456 13.79 2.53 9.91
N PHE A 457 13.14 3.34 10.76
CA PHE A 457 11.75 3.73 10.60
C PHE A 457 11.72 5.15 10.06
N HIS A 458 11.33 5.32 8.79
CA HIS A 458 11.28 6.62 8.13
C HIS A 458 9.84 7.12 8.12
N ILE A 459 9.65 8.39 8.49
CA ILE A 459 8.33 9.03 8.52
C ILE A 459 8.41 10.47 8.02
N TRP A 460 7.46 10.87 7.18
CA TRP A 460 7.34 12.22 6.66
C TRP A 460 6.10 12.90 7.21
N ASN A 461 6.30 13.82 8.14
CA ASN A 461 5.23 14.54 8.81
C ASN A 461 4.96 15.88 8.12
N LYS A 462 3.69 16.25 8.01
CA LYS A 462 3.31 17.63 7.72
C LYS A 462 3.89 18.55 8.81
N PRO A 463 4.34 19.77 8.48
CA PRO A 463 4.78 20.73 9.48
C PRO A 463 3.73 20.89 10.59
N LYS A 464 4.19 21.18 11.81
CA LYS A 464 3.40 21.31 13.07
C LYS A 464 2.07 22.11 13.04
N PRO A 465 1.72 23.02 12.09
CA PRO A 465 0.41 23.66 12.01
C PRO A 465 -0.82 22.76 12.21
N HIS A 466 -0.80 21.47 11.85
CA HIS A 466 -2.01 20.64 11.96
C HIS A 466 -2.45 20.41 13.42
N THR A 467 -1.52 20.05 14.31
CA THR A 467 -1.85 19.79 15.72
C THR A 467 -2.18 21.09 16.45
N SER A 468 -1.43 22.18 16.21
CA SER A 468 -1.73 23.48 16.84
C SER A 468 -3.05 24.07 16.35
N ALA A 469 -3.41 23.88 15.08
CA ALA A 469 -4.68 24.34 14.51
C ALA A 469 -5.88 23.52 15.01
N ILE A 470 -5.74 22.20 15.24
CA ILE A 470 -6.81 21.42 15.89
C ILE A 470 -6.99 21.89 17.33
N LEU A 471 -5.87 22.05 18.06
CA LEU A 471 -5.90 22.43 19.47
C LEU A 471 -6.45 23.84 19.68
N SER A 472 -6.19 24.80 18.78
CA SER A 472 -6.69 26.18 18.88
C SER A 472 -8.19 26.29 18.65
N LYS A 473 -8.80 25.35 17.92
CA LYS A 473 -10.24 25.30 17.63
C LYS A 473 -11.08 24.72 18.77
N LEU A 474 -10.44 24.12 19.78
CA LEU A 474 -11.13 23.42 20.85
C LEU A 474 -11.33 24.30 22.07
N ASN A 475 -12.60 24.53 22.43
CA ASN A 475 -12.95 25.17 23.69
C ASN A 475 -13.42 24.14 24.71
N CYS A 476 -12.94 24.26 25.95
CA CYS A 476 -13.38 23.39 27.05
C CYS A 476 -14.25 24.22 28.01
N PRO A 477 -15.57 23.96 28.11
CA PRO A 477 -16.48 24.74 28.96
C PRO A 477 -16.16 24.60 30.45
N ASN A 478 -15.38 23.59 30.82
CA ASN A 478 -14.99 23.31 32.20
C ASN A 478 -13.56 23.78 32.55
N LYS A 479 -12.86 24.50 31.65
CA LYS A 479 -11.47 24.95 31.87
C LYS A 479 -11.33 25.94 33.03
N ASN A 480 -12.37 26.73 33.29
CA ASN A 480 -12.39 27.80 34.31
C ASN A 480 -13.36 27.55 35.48
N ARG A 481 -14.04 26.40 35.56
CA ARG A 481 -14.89 26.10 36.72
C ARG A 481 -14.03 25.78 37.95
N LYS A 482 -13.68 26.82 38.72
CA LYS A 482 -13.41 26.64 40.16
C LYS A 482 -14.69 26.10 40.79
N SER A 483 -14.52 25.10 41.63
CA SER A 483 -15.59 24.35 42.28
C SER A 483 -16.59 25.25 43.00
N PHE A 484 -17.86 25.19 42.62
CA PHE A 484 -18.93 25.24 43.61
C PHE A 484 -19.16 23.79 44.05
N ILE A 485 -18.51 23.40 45.16
CA ILE A 485 -19.00 22.30 45.98
C ILE A 485 -20.17 22.93 46.75
N ASN A 486 -21.39 22.70 46.29
CA ASN A 486 -22.53 22.81 47.20
C ASN A 486 -22.63 21.45 47.89
N VAL A 487 -22.22 21.45 49.15
CA VAL A 487 -22.59 20.43 50.12
C VAL A 487 -24.10 20.52 50.29
N VAL A 488 -24.80 19.44 49.97
CA VAL A 488 -26.02 19.01 50.67
C VAL A 488 -25.89 17.51 50.86
#